data_AF-A0A1G5HLH0-F1
#
_entry.id   AF-A0A1G5HLH0-F1
#
_cell.length_a   1.000
_cell.length_b   1.000
_cell.length_c   1.000
_cell.angle_alpha   90.00
_cell.angle_beta   90.00
_cell.angle_gamma   90.00
#
_symmetry.space_group_name_H-M   'P 1'
#
loop_
_entity.id
_entity.type
_entity.pdbx_description
1 polymer ?
#
loop_
_entity_poly.entity_id
_entity_poly.type
_entity_poly.pdbx_seq_one_letter_code
_entity_poly.pdbx_strand_id
1 'polypeptide(L)'
;MEREKVRPLEKLPSRTKLIYCKLLSLMVTVEGELNQLKLAELYRLMANIKLPSSKREQIIEYIITPNKESLELICQAAINDLNQQEKNILRFSLMKDLMIIMGADYSESKEEREYISEIQKIYEITEEQLEFFKNEYRTDQVFTDLKDTKLFVKHTAAKAMAIGIPITAIYFSGTFKGLGPFGILSGLLGLSKMKSHKKESYLAGLVISIIMGFATYHSLKWIIDYNSKKNLKLQLLLKEEMRKIQDRGIRYISEDILSIDERIEDEKDTNLLIPLQELRLILEKTKGTLIHTEPHII
;
A
#
# COMPACT_ATOMS: atom_id res chain seq x y z
N MET A 1 -32.85 -2.38 -4.08
CA MET A 1 -31.56 -2.31 -4.80
C MET A 1 -30.47 -2.63 -3.79
N GLU A 2 -30.02 -3.89 -3.73
CA GLU A 2 -28.87 -4.26 -2.89
C GLU A 2 -27.65 -3.47 -3.38
N ARG A 3 -27.07 -2.68 -2.49
CA ARG A 3 -25.91 -1.83 -2.82
C ARG A 3 -24.68 -2.73 -2.87
N GLU A 4 -24.01 -2.79 -4.01
CA GLU A 4 -22.75 -3.54 -4.17
C GLU A 4 -21.73 -3.13 -3.09
N LYS A 5 -21.14 -4.15 -2.45
CA LYS A 5 -20.23 -3.98 -1.33
C LYS A 5 -18.81 -3.70 -1.84
N VAL A 6 -18.34 -2.45 -1.71
CA VAL A 6 -16.95 -2.06 -2.02
C VAL A 6 -15.97 -2.68 -1.02
N ARG A 7 -14.94 -3.37 -1.52
CA ARG A 7 -13.88 -3.98 -0.70
C ARG A 7 -12.62 -3.10 -0.63
N PRO A 8 -11.97 -2.96 0.55
CA PRO A 8 -10.61 -2.42 0.63
C PRO A 8 -9.59 -3.35 -0.06
N LEU A 9 -8.40 -2.84 -0.40
CA LEU A 9 -7.32 -3.62 -1.03
C LEU A 9 -7.03 -4.93 -0.29
N GLU A 10 -6.97 -4.90 1.04
CA GLU A 10 -6.73 -6.09 1.88
C GLU A 10 -7.77 -7.22 1.65
N LYS A 11 -9.02 -6.85 1.37
CA LYS A 11 -10.17 -7.75 1.19
C LYS A 11 -10.47 -8.05 -0.28
N LEU A 12 -9.67 -7.55 -1.21
CA LEU A 12 -9.76 -7.96 -2.61
C LEU A 12 -9.39 -9.44 -2.76
N PRO A 13 -9.90 -10.11 -3.81
CA PRO A 13 -9.53 -11.48 -4.12
C PRO A 13 -8.02 -11.67 -4.21
N SER A 14 -7.51 -12.82 -3.75
CA SER A 14 -6.07 -13.11 -3.78
C SER A 14 -5.45 -13.00 -5.18
N ARG A 15 -6.23 -13.28 -6.24
CA ARG A 15 -5.82 -13.07 -7.63
C ARG A 15 -5.58 -11.59 -7.93
N THR A 16 -6.51 -10.72 -7.57
CA THR A 16 -6.38 -9.26 -7.74
C THR A 16 -5.20 -8.71 -6.96
N LYS A 17 -5.00 -9.15 -5.70
CA LYS A 17 -3.84 -8.74 -4.89
C LYS A 17 -2.51 -9.18 -5.49
N LEU A 18 -2.45 -10.38 -6.07
CA LEU A 18 -1.27 -10.85 -6.79
C LEU A 18 -0.96 -9.94 -7.99
N ILE A 19 -1.95 -9.66 -8.85
CA ILE A 19 -1.74 -8.84 -10.05
C ILE A 19 -1.34 -7.40 -9.65
N TYR A 20 -1.98 -6.86 -8.61
CA TYR A 20 -1.60 -5.58 -8.03
C TYR A 20 -0.13 -5.54 -7.60
N CYS A 21 0.33 -6.56 -6.87
CA CYS A 21 1.74 -6.65 -6.47
C CYS A 21 2.70 -6.95 -7.63
N LYS A 22 2.25 -7.59 -8.71
CA LYS A 22 3.05 -7.74 -9.94
C LYS A 22 3.34 -6.38 -10.59
N LEU A 23 2.33 -5.50 -10.65
CA LEU A 23 2.50 -4.13 -11.15
C LEU A 23 3.46 -3.33 -10.27
N LEU A 24 3.41 -3.53 -8.95
CA LEU A 24 4.38 -2.92 -8.03
C LEU A 24 5.79 -3.51 -8.19
N SER A 25 5.94 -4.82 -8.36
CA SER A 25 7.26 -5.44 -8.55
C SER A 25 7.91 -5.03 -9.86
N LEU A 26 7.12 -4.78 -10.91
CA LEU A 26 7.62 -4.24 -12.18
C LEU A 26 8.31 -2.89 -11.99
N MET A 27 7.80 -2.01 -11.11
CA MET A 27 8.50 -0.77 -10.77
C MET A 27 9.87 -1.04 -10.14
N VAL A 28 9.95 -2.03 -9.26
CA VAL A 28 11.20 -2.42 -8.60
C VAL A 28 12.24 -2.97 -9.59
N THR A 29 11.79 -3.62 -10.66
CA THR A 29 12.67 -4.30 -11.63
C THR A 29 12.93 -3.49 -12.90
N VAL A 30 12.25 -2.37 -13.12
CA VAL A 30 12.25 -1.67 -14.42
C VAL A 30 13.64 -1.19 -14.86
N GLU A 31 14.52 -0.91 -13.90
CA GLU A 31 15.90 -0.47 -14.13
C GLU A 31 16.89 -1.62 -14.35
N GLY A 32 16.45 -2.87 -14.20
CA GLY A 32 17.27 -4.08 -14.30
C GLY A 32 18.06 -4.42 -13.03
N GLU A 33 18.48 -3.43 -12.24
CA GLU A 33 19.16 -3.65 -10.96
C GLU A 33 18.20 -3.53 -9.77
N LEU A 34 18.23 -4.51 -8.86
CA LEU A 34 17.37 -4.51 -7.67
C LEU A 34 17.90 -3.54 -6.60
N ASN A 35 17.07 -2.57 -6.22
CA ASN A 35 17.36 -1.65 -5.14
C ASN A 35 16.71 -2.10 -3.81
N GLN A 36 17.50 -2.17 -2.73
CA GLN A 36 17.03 -2.59 -1.40
C GLN A 36 15.96 -1.68 -0.81
N LEU A 37 15.98 -0.38 -1.13
CA LEU A 37 15.01 0.60 -0.63
C LEU A 37 13.66 0.42 -1.33
N LYS A 38 13.67 0.24 -2.65
CA LYS A 38 12.46 -0.06 -3.44
C LYS A 38 11.84 -1.40 -3.03
N LEU A 39 12.67 -2.42 -2.81
CA LEU A 39 12.21 -3.71 -2.28
C LEU A 39 11.64 -3.59 -0.87
N ALA A 40 12.22 -2.75 0.00
CA ALA A 40 11.67 -2.52 1.34
C ALA A 40 10.24 -1.98 1.25
N GLU A 41 9.98 -0.99 0.37
CA GLU A 41 8.63 -0.50 0.15
C GLU A 41 7.69 -1.56 -0.40
N LEU A 42 8.12 -2.35 -1.38
CA LEU A 42 7.33 -3.47 -1.91
C LEU A 42 6.91 -4.44 -0.77
N TYR A 43 7.83 -4.78 0.14
CA TYR A 43 7.52 -5.65 1.28
C TYR A 43 6.54 -5.02 2.26
N ARG A 44 6.66 -3.72 2.54
CA ARG A 44 5.68 -3.04 3.40
C ARG A 44 4.31 -2.96 2.74
N LEU A 45 4.24 -2.74 1.42
CA LEU A 45 2.99 -2.73 0.65
C LEU A 45 2.33 -4.13 0.61
N MET A 46 3.10 -5.19 0.37
CA MET A 46 2.62 -6.58 0.47
C MET A 46 2.10 -6.90 1.87
N ALA A 47 2.81 -6.42 2.91
CA ALA A 47 2.39 -6.57 4.29
C ALA A 47 1.07 -5.82 4.54
N ASN A 48 0.93 -4.58 4.09
CA ASN A 48 -0.27 -3.76 4.24
C ASN A 48 -1.53 -4.48 3.70
N ILE A 49 -1.47 -5.00 2.47
CA ILE A 49 -2.61 -5.71 1.85
C ILE A 49 -2.75 -7.19 2.30
N LYS A 50 -1.89 -7.64 3.21
CA LYS A 50 -1.82 -9.02 3.73
C LYS A 50 -1.75 -10.02 2.58
N LEU A 51 -0.73 -9.88 1.72
CA LEU A 51 -0.46 -10.84 0.66
C LEU A 51 0.03 -12.17 1.30
N PRO A 52 -0.59 -13.32 1.00
CA PRO A 52 -0.20 -14.61 1.57
C PRO A 52 1.12 -15.11 0.96
N SER A 53 1.85 -15.95 1.71
CA SER A 53 3.17 -16.49 1.31
C SER A 53 3.17 -17.11 -0.09
N SER A 54 2.20 -17.98 -0.42
CA SER A 54 2.10 -18.59 -1.77
C SER A 54 1.90 -17.60 -2.93
N LYS A 55 1.48 -16.37 -2.63
CA LYS A 55 1.41 -15.27 -3.61
C LYS A 55 2.67 -14.42 -3.62
N ARG A 56 3.36 -14.26 -2.50
CA ARG A 56 4.69 -13.61 -2.46
C ARG A 56 5.73 -14.43 -3.22
N GLU A 57 5.70 -15.75 -3.08
CA GLU A 57 6.55 -16.66 -3.85
C GLU A 57 6.36 -16.45 -5.37
N GLN A 58 5.12 -16.22 -5.82
CA GLN A 58 4.84 -15.89 -7.22
C GLN A 58 5.35 -14.50 -7.64
N ILE A 59 5.45 -13.54 -6.71
CA ILE A 59 6.07 -12.24 -6.97
C ILE A 59 7.59 -12.38 -7.05
N ILE A 60 8.20 -13.16 -6.16
CA ILE A 60 9.63 -13.48 -6.18
C ILE A 60 10.00 -14.17 -7.49
N GLU A 61 9.23 -15.17 -7.91
CA GLU A 61 9.44 -15.84 -9.18
C GLU A 61 9.34 -14.87 -10.36
N TYR A 62 8.41 -13.92 -10.28
CA TYR A 62 8.25 -12.89 -11.28
C TYR A 62 9.40 -11.87 -11.30
N ILE A 63 10.04 -11.61 -10.17
CA ILE A 63 11.23 -10.74 -10.09
C ILE A 63 12.45 -11.43 -10.71
N ILE A 64 12.62 -12.74 -10.45
CA ILE A 64 13.74 -13.54 -10.99
C ILE A 64 13.56 -13.76 -12.50
N THR A 65 12.35 -14.16 -12.88
CA THR A 65 12.00 -14.52 -14.25
C THR A 65 10.78 -13.72 -14.69
N PRO A 66 10.95 -12.43 -15.04
CA PRO A 66 9.83 -11.62 -15.52
C PRO A 66 9.20 -12.28 -16.76
N ASN A 67 7.88 -12.44 -16.73
CA ASN A 67 7.19 -12.92 -17.91
C ASN A 67 7.20 -11.83 -19.01
N LYS A 68 7.00 -12.22 -20.27
CA LYS A 68 6.88 -11.28 -21.40
C LYS A 68 5.44 -10.79 -21.62
N GLU A 69 4.62 -10.82 -20.57
CA GLU A 69 3.23 -10.37 -20.68
C GLU A 69 3.21 -8.85 -20.88
N SER A 70 2.34 -8.35 -21.77
CA SER A 70 2.25 -6.91 -21.98
C SER A 70 1.67 -6.23 -20.74
N LEU A 71 2.18 -5.04 -20.40
CA LEU A 71 1.70 -4.25 -19.28
C LEU A 71 0.19 -3.98 -19.37
N GLU A 72 -0.32 -3.76 -20.58
CA GLU A 72 -1.75 -3.57 -20.84
C GLU A 72 -2.58 -4.78 -20.38
N LEU A 73 -2.15 -6.01 -20.68
CA LEU A 73 -2.86 -7.23 -20.26
C LEU A 73 -2.85 -7.40 -18.73
N ILE A 74 -1.71 -7.12 -18.09
CA ILE A 74 -1.60 -7.17 -16.62
C ILE A 74 -2.56 -6.15 -15.98
N CYS A 75 -2.57 -4.91 -16.49
CA CYS A 75 -3.47 -3.86 -16.02
C CYS A 75 -4.95 -4.21 -16.22
N GLN A 76 -5.33 -4.70 -17.40
CA GLN A 76 -6.71 -5.14 -17.66
C GLN A 76 -7.12 -6.28 -16.72
N ALA A 77 -6.24 -7.25 -16.50
CA ALA A 77 -6.48 -8.37 -15.59
C ALA A 77 -6.64 -7.91 -14.13
N ALA A 78 -5.97 -6.84 -13.71
CA ALA A 78 -6.06 -6.31 -12.35
C ALA A 78 -7.47 -5.80 -12.01
N ILE A 79 -8.18 -5.26 -13.01
CA ILE A 79 -9.48 -4.61 -12.82
C ILE A 79 -10.68 -5.42 -13.33
N ASN A 80 -10.46 -6.53 -14.02
CA ASN A 80 -11.50 -7.28 -14.73
C ASN A 80 -12.69 -7.69 -13.85
N ASP A 81 -12.41 -8.16 -12.62
CA ASP A 81 -13.42 -8.72 -11.71
C ASP A 81 -13.92 -7.68 -10.67
N LEU A 82 -13.65 -6.39 -10.90
CA LEU A 82 -13.96 -5.29 -9.98
C LEU A 82 -15.15 -4.46 -10.49
N ASN A 83 -16.01 -4.02 -9.57
CA ASN A 83 -17.01 -3.00 -9.91
C ASN A 83 -16.34 -1.62 -10.15
N GLN A 84 -17.06 -0.67 -10.74
CA GLN A 84 -16.49 0.63 -11.12
C GLN A 84 -15.86 1.40 -9.95
N GLN A 85 -16.42 1.27 -8.74
CA GLN A 85 -15.86 1.93 -7.55
C GLN A 85 -14.56 1.26 -7.11
N GLU A 86 -14.50 -0.07 -7.14
CA GLU A 86 -13.29 -0.85 -6.85
C GLU A 86 -12.19 -0.62 -7.88
N LYS A 87 -12.54 -0.49 -9.18
CA LYS A 87 -11.59 -0.12 -10.25
C LYS A 87 -10.94 1.24 -9.97
N ASN A 88 -11.75 2.24 -9.61
CA ASN A 88 -11.25 3.56 -9.26
C ASN A 88 -10.35 3.54 -8.02
N ILE A 89 -10.73 2.77 -6.99
CA ILE A 89 -9.88 2.59 -5.81
C ILE A 89 -8.55 1.97 -6.21
N LEU A 90 -8.57 0.88 -6.97
CA LEU A 90 -7.35 0.16 -7.37
C LEU A 90 -6.41 1.05 -8.17
N ARG A 91 -6.88 1.73 -9.23
CA ARG A 91 -6.01 2.53 -10.10
C ARG A 91 -5.33 3.68 -9.37
N PHE A 92 -6.05 4.36 -8.49
CA PHE A 92 -5.51 5.49 -7.73
C PHE A 92 -4.62 5.03 -6.58
N SER A 93 -4.96 3.94 -5.90
CA SER A 93 -4.06 3.34 -4.92
C SER A 93 -2.79 2.79 -5.56
N LEU A 94 -2.88 2.18 -6.75
CA LEU A 94 -1.71 1.74 -7.50
C LEU A 94 -0.80 2.90 -7.86
N MET A 95 -1.33 3.96 -8.48
CA MET A 95 -0.52 5.11 -8.89
C MET A 95 0.26 5.70 -7.72
N LYS A 96 -0.40 5.86 -6.57
CA LYS A 96 0.23 6.32 -5.35
C LYS A 96 1.32 5.37 -4.87
N ASP A 97 1.03 4.09 -4.75
CA ASP A 97 1.99 3.11 -4.22
C ASP A 97 3.18 2.91 -5.17
N LEU A 98 3.00 3.17 -6.48
CA LEU A 98 4.10 3.29 -7.44
C LEU A 98 4.98 4.54 -7.22
N MET A 99 4.39 5.69 -6.88
CA MET A 99 5.18 6.89 -6.51
C MET A 99 6.05 6.63 -5.29
N ILE A 100 5.54 5.87 -4.33
CA ILE A 100 6.27 5.50 -3.11
C ILE A 100 7.46 4.62 -3.44
N ILE A 101 7.28 3.58 -4.27
CA ILE A 101 8.39 2.71 -4.69
C ILE A 101 9.41 3.52 -5.50
N MET A 102 8.96 4.27 -6.51
CA MET A 102 9.84 5.06 -7.37
C MET A 102 10.70 6.03 -6.54
N GLY A 103 10.10 6.74 -5.60
CA GLY A 103 10.83 7.72 -4.80
C GLY A 103 11.67 7.14 -3.66
N ALA A 104 11.66 5.82 -3.42
CA ALA A 104 12.25 5.20 -2.23
C ALA A 104 13.77 5.37 -2.12
N ASP A 105 14.47 5.46 -3.26
CA ASP A 105 15.91 5.64 -3.31
C ASP A 105 16.34 7.08 -3.62
N TYR A 106 15.39 8.03 -3.58
CA TYR A 106 15.59 9.45 -3.86
C TYR A 106 16.10 9.74 -5.28
N SER A 107 15.94 8.78 -6.20
CA SER A 107 16.27 8.93 -7.60
C SER A 107 15.05 8.59 -8.47
N GLU A 108 14.98 9.18 -9.66
CA GLU A 108 13.95 8.84 -10.65
C GLU A 108 14.64 8.61 -11.98
N SER A 109 14.64 7.37 -12.48
CA SER A 109 15.19 7.07 -13.80
C SER A 109 14.21 7.37 -14.92
N LYS A 110 14.69 7.24 -16.17
CA LYS A 110 13.84 7.45 -17.34
C LYS A 110 12.83 6.30 -17.47
N GLU A 111 13.30 5.10 -17.21
CA GLU A 111 12.57 3.84 -17.28
C GLU A 111 11.38 3.83 -16.30
N GLU A 112 11.59 4.31 -15.07
CA GLU A 112 10.50 4.47 -14.09
C GLU A 112 9.46 5.49 -14.53
N ARG A 113 9.90 6.65 -15.05
CA ARG A 113 8.97 7.68 -15.55
C ARG A 113 8.16 7.19 -16.75
N GLU A 114 8.78 6.41 -17.63
CA GLU A 114 8.11 5.77 -18.76
C GLU A 114 7.08 4.75 -18.28
N TYR A 115 7.44 3.91 -17.30
CA TYR A 115 6.52 2.94 -16.68
C TYR A 115 5.30 3.62 -16.03
N ILE A 116 5.50 4.71 -15.28
CA ILE A 116 4.40 5.53 -14.76
C ILE A 116 3.54 6.11 -15.88
N SER A 117 4.15 6.65 -16.93
CA SER A 117 3.43 7.24 -18.05
C SER A 117 2.58 6.21 -18.80
N GLU A 118 3.05 4.98 -18.94
CA GLU A 118 2.26 3.89 -19.54
C GLU A 118 1.05 3.53 -18.67
N ILE A 119 1.25 3.33 -17.36
CA ILE A 119 0.14 3.06 -16.43
C ILE A 119 -0.86 4.22 -16.39
N GLN A 120 -0.36 5.45 -16.41
CA GLN A 120 -1.18 6.66 -16.46
C GLN A 120 -2.09 6.65 -17.69
N LYS A 121 -1.57 6.31 -18.87
CA LYS A 121 -2.35 6.18 -20.11
C LYS A 121 -3.39 5.05 -20.01
N ILE A 122 -2.97 3.86 -19.57
CA ILE A 122 -3.85 2.68 -19.48
C ILE A 122 -5.03 2.91 -18.53
N TYR A 123 -4.79 3.55 -17.38
CA TYR A 123 -5.83 3.81 -16.39
C TYR A 123 -6.49 5.18 -16.51
N GLU A 124 -6.18 5.94 -17.56
CA GLU A 124 -6.75 7.26 -17.83
C GLU A 124 -6.61 8.21 -16.63
N ILE A 125 -5.42 8.24 -16.03
CA ILE A 125 -5.10 9.15 -14.93
C ILE A 125 -4.69 10.49 -15.52
N THR A 126 -5.41 11.56 -15.16
CA THR A 126 -5.12 12.90 -15.69
C THR A 126 -3.81 13.44 -15.13
N GLU A 127 -3.19 14.40 -15.83
CA GLU A 127 -1.99 15.09 -15.33
C GLU A 127 -2.22 15.73 -13.95
N GLU A 128 -3.41 16.31 -13.74
CA GLU A 128 -3.78 16.91 -12.45
C GLU A 128 -3.84 15.86 -11.32
N GLN A 129 -4.36 14.67 -11.61
CA GLN A 129 -4.40 13.55 -10.67
C GLN A 129 -3.00 12.99 -10.39
N LEU A 130 -2.14 12.90 -11.40
CA LEU A 130 -0.76 12.47 -11.23
C LEU A 130 0.04 13.48 -10.38
N GLU A 131 -0.10 14.77 -10.69
CA GLU A 131 0.56 15.85 -9.95
C GLU A 131 0.07 15.96 -8.51
N PHE A 132 -1.20 15.60 -8.26
CA PHE A 132 -1.69 15.41 -6.90
C PHE A 132 -0.85 14.35 -6.16
N PHE A 133 -0.69 13.14 -6.70
CA PHE A 133 0.10 12.10 -6.03
C PHE A 133 1.57 12.47 -5.85
N LYS A 134 2.20 13.15 -6.81
CA LYS A 134 3.57 13.65 -6.69
C LYS A 134 3.74 14.65 -5.56
N ASN A 135 2.81 15.62 -5.46
CA ASN A 135 2.85 16.63 -4.41
C ASN A 135 2.55 16.05 -3.04
N GLU A 136 1.68 15.06 -2.96
CA GLU A 136 1.41 14.33 -1.72
C GLU A 136 2.68 13.59 -1.27
N TYR A 137 3.34 12.84 -2.16
CA TYR A 137 4.61 12.17 -1.86
C TYR A 137 5.70 13.14 -1.34
N ARG A 138 5.88 14.28 -2.00
CA ARG A 138 6.83 15.33 -1.56
C ARG A 138 6.47 15.91 -0.19
N THR A 139 5.18 16.11 0.06
CA THR A 139 4.69 16.66 1.33
C THR A 139 4.92 15.67 2.47
N ASP A 140 4.73 14.37 2.22
CA ASP A 140 4.97 13.30 3.20
C ASP A 140 6.44 13.23 3.67
N GLN A 141 7.40 13.57 2.80
CA GLN A 141 8.82 13.64 3.16
C GLN A 141 9.15 14.78 4.13
N VAL A 142 8.39 15.88 4.11
CA VAL A 142 8.68 17.10 4.88
C VAL A 142 7.82 17.22 6.15
N PHE A 143 6.68 16.53 6.21
CA PHE A 143 5.70 16.68 7.29
C PHE A 143 6.19 16.10 8.62
N THR A 144 6.47 17.00 9.58
CA THR A 144 7.06 16.67 10.89
C THR A 144 6.19 17.08 12.09
N ASP A 145 5.13 17.89 11.94
CA ASP A 145 4.29 18.34 13.07
C ASP A 145 2.78 18.16 12.80
N LEU A 146 2.11 17.42 13.67
CA LEU A 146 0.70 17.01 13.55
C LEU A 146 -0.28 18.04 14.13
N LYS A 147 0.19 19.22 14.53
CA LYS A 147 -0.68 20.29 15.07
C LYS A 147 -1.73 20.78 14.05
N ASP A 148 -1.43 20.75 12.76
CA ASP A 148 -2.32 21.20 11.68
C ASP A 148 -3.01 20.08 10.89
N THR A 149 -2.96 18.84 11.39
CA THR A 149 -3.47 17.63 10.70
C THR A 149 -4.91 17.78 10.22
N LYS A 150 -5.79 18.44 10.99
CA LYS A 150 -7.21 18.61 10.64
C LYS A 150 -7.40 19.50 9.41
N LEU A 151 -6.67 20.61 9.32
CA LEU A 151 -6.78 21.53 8.18
C LEU A 151 -6.14 20.89 6.94
N PHE A 152 -5.01 20.23 7.12
CA PHE A 152 -4.32 19.48 6.08
C PHE A 152 -5.22 18.39 5.49
N VAL A 153 -5.81 17.54 6.33
CA VAL A 153 -6.77 16.49 5.93
C VAL A 153 -7.95 17.05 5.13
N LYS A 154 -8.56 18.14 5.59
CA LYS A 154 -9.67 18.79 4.88
C LYS A 154 -9.24 19.29 3.51
N HIS A 155 -8.09 19.94 3.46
CA HIS A 155 -7.59 20.55 2.24
C HIS A 155 -7.20 19.50 1.21
N THR A 156 -6.48 18.46 1.62
CA THR A 156 -6.14 17.31 0.78
C THR A 156 -7.39 16.57 0.29
N ALA A 157 -8.35 16.30 1.17
CA ALA A 157 -9.62 15.68 0.81
C ALA A 157 -10.42 16.53 -0.20
N ALA A 158 -10.47 17.85 0.00
CA ALA A 158 -11.14 18.77 -0.91
C ALA A 158 -10.45 18.81 -2.28
N LYS A 159 -9.11 18.89 -2.32
CA LYS A 159 -8.32 18.81 -3.56
C LYS A 159 -8.58 17.51 -4.31
N ALA A 160 -8.46 16.37 -3.63
CA ALA A 160 -8.72 15.05 -4.21
C ALA A 160 -10.13 14.96 -4.82
N MET A 161 -11.15 15.42 -4.08
CA MET A 161 -12.53 15.43 -4.56
C MET A 161 -12.72 16.35 -5.78
N ALA A 162 -12.09 17.53 -5.79
CA ALA A 162 -12.19 18.49 -6.89
C ALA A 162 -11.69 17.91 -8.22
N ILE A 163 -10.69 17.02 -8.15
CA ILE A 163 -10.05 16.41 -9.32
C ILE A 163 -10.53 14.96 -9.58
N GLY A 164 -11.61 14.55 -8.89
CA GLY A 164 -12.28 13.28 -9.12
C GLY A 164 -11.60 12.05 -8.50
N ILE A 165 -10.66 12.23 -7.58
CA ILE A 165 -10.05 11.13 -6.81
C ILE A 165 -10.96 10.80 -5.61
N PRO A 166 -11.50 9.57 -5.52
CA PRO A 166 -12.25 9.14 -4.36
C PRO A 166 -11.36 9.18 -3.12
N ILE A 167 -11.80 9.84 -2.04
CA ILE A 167 -11.11 9.81 -0.75
C ILE A 167 -10.86 8.37 -0.29
N THR A 168 -11.75 7.44 -0.64
CA THR A 168 -11.59 6.01 -0.36
C THR A 168 -10.33 5.40 -1.00
N ALA A 169 -9.84 5.91 -2.13
CA ALA A 169 -8.60 5.43 -2.74
C ALA A 169 -7.35 5.91 -1.95
N ILE A 170 -7.40 7.15 -1.46
CA ILE A 170 -6.37 7.71 -0.57
C ILE A 170 -6.40 6.99 0.79
N TYR A 171 -7.60 6.62 1.25
CA TYR A 171 -7.84 5.86 2.46
C TYR A 171 -7.37 4.40 2.34
N PHE A 172 -7.74 3.67 1.29
CA PHE A 172 -7.51 2.22 1.18
C PHE A 172 -6.10 1.84 0.73
N SER A 173 -5.35 2.76 0.14
CA SER A 173 -3.91 2.60 -0.02
C SER A 173 -3.21 2.52 1.34
N GLY A 174 -3.82 3.10 2.40
CA GLY A 174 -3.32 2.98 3.77
C GLY A 174 -2.11 3.87 4.04
N THR A 175 -1.81 4.76 3.09
CA THR A 175 -0.44 5.19 2.86
C THR A 175 -0.16 6.71 2.99
N PHE A 176 -0.29 7.38 4.14
CA PHE A 176 -0.09 8.86 4.19
C PHE A 176 0.11 9.51 5.60
N LYS A 177 0.95 10.55 5.73
CA LYS A 177 1.02 11.37 6.97
C LYS A 177 -0.11 12.40 7.07
N GLY A 178 -1.23 12.02 7.70
CA GLY A 178 -2.38 12.89 8.05
C GLY A 178 -3.78 12.34 7.71
N LEU A 179 -3.89 11.60 6.59
CA LEU A 179 -4.94 10.74 6.05
C LEU A 179 -4.64 9.21 6.04
N GLY A 180 -3.38 8.78 5.95
CA GLY A 180 -2.97 7.37 6.11
C GLY A 180 -3.33 6.77 7.47
N PRO A 181 -3.53 7.58 8.53
CA PRO A 181 -4.32 7.20 9.67
C PRO A 181 -5.62 6.45 9.40
N PHE A 182 -6.29 6.81 8.31
CA PHE A 182 -7.69 6.50 8.14
C PHE A 182 -7.86 5.09 7.57
N GLY A 183 -7.08 4.67 6.57
CA GLY A 183 -7.08 3.29 6.05
C GLY A 183 -6.87 2.24 7.13
N ILE A 184 -5.83 2.48 7.91
CA ILE A 184 -5.46 1.76 9.14
C ILE A 184 -6.63 1.68 10.14
N LEU A 185 -7.34 2.80 10.34
CA LEU A 185 -8.46 2.88 11.29
C LEU A 185 -9.61 1.92 10.94
N SER A 186 -9.86 1.57 9.67
CA SER A 186 -10.91 0.59 9.32
C SER A 186 -10.58 -0.81 9.82
N GLY A 187 -9.31 -1.22 9.73
CA GLY A 187 -8.84 -2.51 10.24
C GLY A 187 -8.97 -2.60 11.75
N LEU A 188 -8.63 -1.52 12.44
CA LEU A 188 -8.68 -1.43 13.90
C LEU A 188 -10.12 -1.39 14.44
N LEU A 189 -11.04 -0.69 13.75
CA LEU A 189 -12.47 -0.67 14.08
C LEU A 189 -13.18 -2.00 13.78
N GLY A 190 -12.62 -2.82 12.88
CA GLY A 190 -13.07 -4.20 12.65
C GLY A 190 -12.64 -5.19 13.73
N LEU A 191 -11.47 -4.98 14.35
CA LEU A 191 -10.90 -5.89 15.35
C LEU A 191 -11.48 -5.71 16.78
N SER A 192 -12.08 -4.56 17.09
CA SER A 192 -12.75 -4.36 18.40
C SER A 192 -14.04 -5.17 18.56
N LYS A 193 -14.57 -5.77 17.48
CA LYS A 193 -15.79 -6.60 17.51
C LYS A 193 -15.59 -8.04 18.00
N MET A 194 -14.39 -8.44 18.43
CA MET A 194 -14.13 -9.85 18.81
C MET A 194 -13.75 -10.09 20.27
N LYS A 195 -14.05 -9.15 21.18
CA LYS A 195 -14.10 -9.44 22.62
C LYS A 195 -15.43 -8.97 23.21
N SER A 196 -16.42 -9.85 23.11
CA SER A 196 -17.51 -9.88 24.07
C SER A 196 -16.91 -10.13 25.46
N HIS A 197 -16.99 -9.16 26.36
CA HIS A 197 -17.65 -9.35 27.66
C HIS A 197 -17.49 -8.12 28.58
N LYS A 198 -18.60 -7.82 29.25
CA LYS A 198 -18.84 -7.02 30.46
C LYS A 198 -19.19 -5.54 30.30
N LYS A 199 -20.26 -5.24 31.03
CA LYS A 199 -21.05 -4.01 31.14
C LYS A 199 -20.21 -2.84 31.67
N GLU A 200 -20.71 -1.64 31.36
CA GLU A 200 -20.36 -0.34 31.94
C GLU A 200 -19.02 0.28 31.54
N SER A 201 -19.03 1.07 30.47
CA SER A 201 -18.36 2.37 30.42
C SER A 201 -18.77 3.11 29.15
N TYR A 202 -18.60 4.43 29.10
CA TYR A 202 -18.87 5.36 28.00
C TYR A 202 -17.98 5.12 26.74
N LEU A 203 -17.81 3.86 26.34
CA LEU A 203 -16.97 3.37 25.24
C LEU A 203 -17.76 2.88 24.02
N ALA A 204 -19.10 2.93 24.07
CA ALA A 204 -19.97 2.44 22.99
C ALA A 204 -20.14 3.44 21.81
N GLY A 205 -19.77 4.71 21.97
CA GLY A 205 -19.88 5.74 20.92
C GLY A 205 -18.77 5.71 19.85
N LEU A 206 -17.84 4.74 19.94
CA LEU A 206 -16.60 4.66 19.15
C LEU A 206 -16.65 3.51 18.13
N VAL A 207 -17.85 3.04 17.77
CA VAL A 207 -18.11 1.71 17.19
C VAL A 207 -18.70 1.74 15.77
N ILE A 208 -18.98 2.91 15.20
CA ILE A 208 -19.75 3.00 13.95
C ILE A 208 -18.87 3.46 12.77
N SER A 209 -18.99 2.71 11.68
CA SER A 209 -18.57 2.98 10.29
C SER A 209 -17.11 2.68 9.93
N ILE A 210 -16.85 1.53 9.29
CA ILE A 210 -16.32 1.37 7.90
C ILE A 210 -16.26 -0.15 7.60
N ILE A 211 -17.43 -0.75 7.34
CA ILE A 211 -17.57 -2.00 6.56
C ILE A 211 -18.52 -1.76 5.35
N MET A 212 -18.78 -0.49 5.02
CA MET A 212 -19.69 -0.13 3.95
C MET A 212 -19.12 1.05 3.19
N GLY A 213 -19.04 0.92 1.87
CA GLY A 213 -18.86 2.02 0.93
C GLY A 213 -20.03 3.01 0.92
N PHE A 214 -20.50 3.44 2.10
CA PHE A 214 -21.57 4.43 2.22
C PHE A 214 -21.49 5.32 3.48
N ALA A 215 -20.29 5.60 4.00
CA ALA A 215 -20.14 6.58 5.07
C ALA A 215 -18.92 7.50 4.90
N THR A 216 -18.50 7.82 3.67
CA THR A 216 -17.39 8.76 3.47
C THR A 216 -17.67 10.08 4.18
N TYR A 217 -18.86 10.68 4.03
CA TYR A 217 -19.19 11.96 4.67
C TYR A 217 -19.25 11.90 6.21
N HIS A 218 -19.88 10.88 6.81
CA HIS A 218 -20.01 10.80 8.27
C HIS A 218 -18.70 10.40 8.96
N SER A 219 -17.92 9.50 8.35
CA SER A 219 -16.59 9.17 8.84
C SER A 219 -15.64 10.37 8.70
N LEU A 220 -15.67 11.09 7.56
CA LEU A 220 -14.91 12.34 7.39
C LEU A 220 -15.33 13.40 8.39
N LYS A 221 -16.63 13.62 8.59
CA LYS A 221 -17.17 14.63 9.50
C LYS A 221 -16.76 14.35 10.95
N TRP A 222 -16.79 13.09 11.39
CA TRP A 222 -16.33 12.70 12.71
C TRP A 222 -14.82 12.94 12.91
N ILE A 223 -14.00 12.65 11.89
CA ILE A 223 -12.56 12.92 11.88
C ILE A 223 -12.28 14.43 11.88
N ILE A 224 -13.00 15.16 11.03
CA ILE A 224 -12.96 16.61 10.90
C ILE A 224 -13.33 17.27 12.22
N ASP A 225 -14.31 16.76 12.96
CA ASP A 225 -14.77 17.35 14.23
C ASP A 225 -13.99 16.84 15.45
N TYR A 226 -12.94 16.03 15.23
CA TYR A 226 -12.11 15.47 16.29
C TYR A 226 -11.20 16.55 16.93
N ASN A 227 -11.30 16.68 18.26
CA ASN A 227 -10.73 17.78 19.04
C ASN A 227 -9.23 17.60 19.34
N SER A 228 -8.47 18.68 19.54
CA SER A 228 -6.99 18.67 19.66
C SER A 228 -6.42 17.72 20.74
N LYS A 229 -7.10 17.56 21.89
CA LYS A 229 -6.70 16.63 22.97
C LYS A 229 -6.78 15.15 22.58
N LYS A 230 -7.56 14.81 21.56
CA LYS A 230 -7.76 13.44 21.10
C LYS A 230 -6.78 13.03 19.99
N ASN A 231 -6.02 13.97 19.40
CA ASN A 231 -5.01 13.72 18.37
C ASN A 231 -3.93 12.74 18.83
N LEU A 232 -3.48 12.81 20.09
CA LEU A 232 -2.42 11.94 20.60
C LEU A 232 -2.84 10.45 20.60
N LYS A 233 -4.10 10.15 20.92
CA LYS A 233 -4.62 8.78 20.85
C LYS A 233 -4.67 8.26 19.41
N LEU A 234 -5.09 9.10 18.47
CA LEU A 234 -5.08 8.74 17.05
C LEU A 234 -3.65 8.40 16.64
N GLN A 235 -2.69 9.29 16.87
CA GLN A 235 -1.27 9.10 16.54
C GLN A 235 -0.70 7.78 17.07
N LEU A 236 -1.00 7.42 18.32
CA LEU A 236 -0.55 6.16 18.91
C LEU A 236 -1.10 4.94 18.16
N LEU A 237 -2.38 4.93 17.79
CA LEU A 237 -2.98 3.84 17.04
C LEU A 237 -2.35 3.67 15.65
N LEU A 238 -1.98 4.79 15.01
CA LEU A 238 -1.33 4.73 13.69
C LEU A 238 0.07 4.19 13.80
N LYS A 239 0.81 4.67 14.79
CA LYS A 239 2.16 4.17 15.07
C LYS A 239 2.13 2.68 15.37
N GLU A 240 1.12 2.20 16.11
CA GLU A 240 0.94 0.78 16.40
C GLU A 240 0.67 -0.04 15.14
N GLU A 241 -0.23 0.41 14.27
CA GLU A 241 -0.56 -0.32 13.05
C GLU A 241 0.55 -0.26 11.99
N MET A 242 1.22 0.88 11.88
CA MET A 242 2.44 1.04 11.09
C MET A 242 3.52 0.08 11.56
N ARG A 243 3.70 -0.06 12.87
CA ARG A 243 4.58 -1.07 13.45
C ARG A 243 4.12 -2.49 13.11
N LYS A 244 2.82 -2.80 13.13
CA LYS A 244 2.31 -4.11 12.70
C LYS A 244 2.57 -4.40 11.22
N ILE A 245 2.50 -3.39 10.35
CA ILE A 245 2.86 -3.52 8.93
C ILE A 245 4.37 -3.77 8.81
N GLN A 246 5.19 -3.01 9.53
CA GLN A 246 6.64 -3.19 9.58
C GLN A 246 7.03 -4.60 10.05
N ASP A 247 6.52 -5.03 11.20
CA ASP A 247 6.79 -6.34 11.80
C ASP A 247 6.33 -7.47 10.86
N ARG A 248 5.22 -7.28 10.14
CA ARG A 248 4.75 -8.21 9.11
C ARG A 248 5.66 -8.21 7.89
N GLY A 249 6.16 -7.05 7.45
CA GLY A 249 7.12 -6.94 6.36
C GLY A 249 8.43 -7.65 6.68
N ILE A 250 8.97 -7.43 7.88
CA ILE A 250 10.16 -8.13 8.41
C ILE A 250 9.93 -9.64 8.45
N ARG A 251 8.76 -10.08 8.91
CA ARG A 251 8.41 -11.50 8.91
C ARG A 251 8.32 -12.05 7.48
N TYR A 252 7.65 -11.36 6.57
CA TYR A 252 7.50 -11.77 5.18
C TYR A 252 8.85 -11.94 4.50
N ILE A 253 9.74 -10.96 4.62
CA ILE A 253 11.07 -11.08 3.99
C ILE A 253 11.91 -12.18 4.63
N SER A 254 11.76 -12.43 5.94
CA SER A 254 12.46 -13.54 6.61
C SER A 254 11.95 -14.91 6.14
N GLU A 255 10.63 -15.08 6.00
CA GLU A 255 10.03 -16.30 5.43
C GLU A 255 10.49 -16.52 3.98
N ASP A 256 10.55 -15.45 3.19
CA ASP A 256 10.89 -15.52 1.78
C ASP A 256 12.40 -15.77 1.56
N ILE A 257 13.28 -15.23 2.41
CA ILE A 257 14.72 -15.56 2.41
C ILE A 257 14.92 -17.06 2.70
N LEU A 258 14.23 -17.62 3.69
CA LEU A 258 14.32 -19.05 4.00
C LEU A 258 13.87 -19.91 2.81
N SER A 259 12.77 -19.53 2.15
CA SER A 259 12.30 -20.21 0.95
C SER A 259 13.32 -20.14 -0.20
N ILE A 260 14.04 -19.03 -0.34
CA ILE A 260 15.11 -18.91 -1.34
C ILE A 260 16.34 -19.72 -0.96
N ASP A 261 16.71 -19.77 0.33
CA ASP A 261 17.80 -20.62 0.81
C ASP A 261 17.52 -22.10 0.49
N GLU A 262 16.31 -22.59 0.77
CA GLU A 262 15.88 -23.94 0.41
C GLU A 262 15.96 -24.19 -1.11
N ARG A 263 15.52 -23.22 -1.92
CA ARG A 263 15.63 -23.32 -3.40
C ARG A 263 17.08 -23.35 -3.88
N ILE A 264 17.98 -22.59 -3.27
CA ILE A 264 19.40 -22.56 -3.63
C ILE A 264 20.07 -23.91 -3.32
N GLU A 265 19.69 -24.58 -2.24
CA GLU A 265 20.21 -25.90 -1.88
C GLU A 265 19.79 -26.99 -2.88
N ASP A 266 18.57 -26.90 -3.40
CA ASP A 266 18.00 -27.88 -4.34
C ASP A 266 18.30 -27.59 -5.83
N GLU A 267 18.63 -26.33 -6.18
CA GLU A 267 18.82 -25.91 -7.56
C GLU A 267 20.17 -26.37 -8.14
N LYS A 268 20.11 -27.00 -9.32
CA LYS A 268 21.28 -27.52 -10.04
C LYS A 268 21.56 -26.76 -11.33
N ASP A 269 20.58 -26.03 -11.85
CA ASP A 269 20.77 -25.17 -13.01
C ASP A 269 21.51 -23.89 -12.60
N THR A 270 22.74 -23.76 -13.07
CA THR A 270 23.59 -22.59 -12.78
C THR A 270 22.96 -21.28 -13.28
N ASN A 271 22.13 -21.32 -14.33
CA ASN A 271 21.47 -20.13 -14.86
C ASN A 271 20.40 -19.56 -13.91
N LEU A 272 19.82 -20.41 -13.05
CA LEU A 272 18.85 -20.00 -12.03
C LEU A 272 19.54 -19.76 -10.67
N LEU A 273 20.61 -20.49 -10.39
CA LEU A 273 21.36 -20.38 -9.15
C LEU A 273 21.94 -18.97 -8.93
N ILE A 274 22.52 -18.35 -9.98
CA ILE A 274 23.11 -17.01 -9.89
C ILE A 274 22.05 -15.95 -9.53
N PRO A 275 20.94 -15.80 -10.29
CA PRO A 275 19.86 -14.88 -9.93
C PRO A 275 19.28 -15.13 -8.53
N LEU A 276 19.16 -16.40 -8.10
CA LEU A 276 18.68 -16.73 -6.76
C LEU A 276 19.63 -16.22 -5.67
N GLN A 277 20.94 -16.40 -5.84
CA GLN A 277 21.95 -15.92 -4.90
C GLN A 277 22.00 -14.39 -4.84
N GLU A 278 21.88 -13.72 -5.98
CA GLU A 278 21.79 -12.25 -6.07
C GLU A 278 20.52 -11.74 -5.36
N LEU A 279 19.37 -12.37 -5.62
CA LEU A 279 18.12 -12.04 -4.97
C LEU A 279 18.22 -12.24 -3.44
N ARG A 280 18.75 -13.37 -2.99
CA ARG A 280 18.98 -13.66 -1.58
C ARG A 280 19.80 -12.54 -0.91
N LEU A 281 20.90 -12.13 -1.55
CA LEU A 281 21.78 -11.08 -1.03
C LEU A 281 21.04 -9.75 -0.89
N ILE A 282 20.28 -9.33 -1.90
CA ILE A 282 19.54 -8.07 -1.84
C ILE A 282 18.38 -8.14 -0.84
N LEU A 283 17.76 -9.30 -0.65
CA LEU A 283 16.71 -9.48 0.38
C LEU A 283 17.27 -9.38 1.79
N GLU A 284 18.46 -9.92 2.08
CA GLU A 284 19.11 -9.73 3.38
C GLU A 284 19.42 -8.26 3.66
N LYS A 285 19.92 -7.54 2.64
CA LYS A 285 20.11 -6.08 2.72
C LYS A 285 18.80 -5.35 2.98
N THR A 286 17.74 -5.70 2.24
CA THR A 286 16.39 -5.15 2.37
C THR A 286 15.81 -5.40 3.77
N LYS A 287 16.04 -6.59 4.33
CA LYS A 287 15.65 -6.94 5.71
C LYS A 287 16.38 -6.04 6.71
N GLY A 288 17.67 -5.80 6.51
CA GLY A 288 18.45 -4.80 7.27
C GLY A 288 17.80 -3.41 7.20
N THR A 289 17.43 -2.94 6.01
CA THR A 289 16.68 -1.68 5.84
C THR A 289 15.39 -1.68 6.64
N LEU A 290 14.57 -2.73 6.57
CA LEU A 290 13.32 -2.81 7.33
C LEU A 290 13.54 -2.83 8.85
N ILE A 291 14.61 -3.44 9.35
CA ILE A 291 14.89 -3.47 10.79
C ILE A 291 15.32 -2.08 11.30
N HIS A 292 16.10 -1.34 10.50
CA HIS A 292 16.74 -0.10 10.94
C HIS A 292 16.03 1.19 10.50
N THR A 293 15.01 1.09 9.67
CA THR A 293 14.16 2.23 9.31
C THR A 293 12.92 2.23 10.20
N GLU A 294 12.55 3.42 10.71
CA GLU A 294 11.23 3.55 11.29
C GLU A 294 10.17 3.29 10.21
N PRO A 295 9.03 2.68 10.58
CA PRO A 295 7.88 2.70 9.70
C PRO A 295 7.48 4.16 9.53
N HIS A 296 7.87 4.72 8.40
CA HIS A 296 7.28 5.96 7.94
C HIS A 296 5.85 5.64 7.54
N ILE A 297 5.02 6.67 7.52
CA ILE A 297 3.72 6.51 6.88
C ILE A 297 4.04 6.46 5.39
N ILE A 298 4.36 5.25 4.91
CA ILE A 298 4.09 4.79 3.54
C ILE A 298 2.76 5.38 3.23
#